data_AF-A0A2D8K8B8-F1
#
_entry.id   AF-A0A2D8K8B8-F1
#
_cell.length_a   1.000
_cell.length_b   1.000
_cell.length_c   1.000
_cell.angle_alpha   90.00
_cell.angle_beta   90.00
_cell.angle_gamma   90.00
#
_symmetry.space_group_name_H-M   'P 1'
#
loop_
_entity.id
_entity.type
_entity.pdbx_description
1 polymer ?
#
loop_
_entity_poly.entity_id
_entity_poly.type
_entity_poly.pdbx_seq_one_letter_code
_entity_poly.pdbx_strand_id
1 'polypeptide(L)'
;MRSLRRVPNHPNNKIVARTYKNAKGADELIFLHQVHWDYVEWLEARGDIDFAEWVIHCDNNPVEDFTLSHLLMYWLWEDECIRFREGMPTPHPYPPMGYEGWADQHHGRTAS
;
A
#
# COMPACT_ATOMS: atom_id res chain seq x y z
N MET A 1 6.10 -23.02 -0.53
CA MET A 1 6.19 -21.97 0.50
C MET A 1 7.03 -20.81 -0.04
N ARG A 2 6.39 -19.77 -0.58
CA ARG A 2 7.09 -18.53 -0.97
C ARG A 2 7.21 -17.63 0.25
N SER A 3 8.39 -17.03 0.38
CA SER A 3 8.98 -16.57 1.63
C SER A 3 8.33 -15.30 2.20
N LEU A 4 8.10 -15.28 3.52
CA LEU A 4 7.76 -14.11 4.35
C LEU A 4 8.82 -12.98 4.31
N ARG A 5 9.77 -13.01 3.37
CA ARG A 5 10.85 -12.00 3.21
C ARG A 5 10.35 -10.64 2.72
N ARG A 6 9.10 -10.56 2.24
CA ARG A 6 8.52 -9.38 1.59
C ARG A 6 7.31 -8.87 2.38
N VAL A 7 7.51 -8.60 3.66
CA VAL A 7 6.49 -7.95 4.49
C VAL A 7 7.11 -6.77 5.23
N PRO A 8 6.35 -5.69 5.54
CA PRO A 8 6.86 -4.45 6.14
C PRO A 8 7.76 -4.66 7.37
N ASN A 9 7.39 -5.55 8.29
CA ASN A 9 8.14 -5.78 9.53
C ASN A 9 9.31 -6.77 9.41
N HIS A 10 9.53 -7.36 8.24
CA HIS A 10 10.61 -8.33 8.08
C HIS A 10 11.97 -7.62 8.25
N PRO A 11 12.96 -8.17 8.96
CA PRO A 11 14.23 -7.50 9.24
C PRO A 11 15.02 -7.04 8.00
N ASN A 12 14.77 -7.66 6.85
CA ASN A 12 15.41 -7.31 5.58
C ASN A 12 14.65 -6.22 4.79
N ASN A 13 13.46 -5.82 5.24
CA ASN A 13 12.70 -4.78 4.58
C ASN A 13 13.22 -3.41 5.01
N LYS A 14 13.65 -2.62 4.05
CA LYS A 14 14.33 -1.34 4.29
C LYS A 14 13.41 -0.20 3.93
N ILE A 15 13.52 0.92 4.63
CA ILE A 15 12.91 2.17 4.18
C ILE A 15 13.78 2.74 3.07
N VAL A 16 13.15 3.08 1.95
CA VAL A 16 13.78 3.68 0.77
C VAL A 16 13.04 4.97 0.45
N ALA A 17 13.79 6.03 0.18
CA ALA A 17 13.26 7.30 -0.26
C ALA A 17 13.26 7.38 -1.80
N ARG A 18 12.18 7.88 -2.38
CA ARG A 18 12.11 8.26 -3.80
C ARG A 18 11.57 9.69 -3.93
N THR A 19 11.98 10.39 -4.96
CA THR A 19 11.60 11.79 -5.19
C THR A 19 10.42 11.86 -6.16
N TYR A 20 9.39 12.62 -5.80
CA TYR A 20 8.22 12.90 -6.63
C TYR A 20 7.93 14.40 -6.63
N LYS A 21 7.16 14.88 -7.62
CA LYS A 21 6.64 16.24 -7.63
C LYS A 21 5.36 16.31 -6.81
N ASN A 22 5.28 17.25 -5.87
CA ASN A 22 4.05 17.54 -5.14
C ASN A 22 3.10 18.43 -5.96
N ALA A 23 1.94 18.81 -5.41
CA ALA A 23 0.93 19.59 -6.14
C ALA A 23 1.42 20.99 -6.55
N LYS A 24 2.49 21.50 -5.93
CA LYS A 24 3.13 22.78 -6.27
C LYS A 24 4.31 22.62 -7.23
N GLY A 25 4.59 21.40 -7.70
CA GLY A 25 5.74 21.10 -8.56
C GLY A 25 7.09 21.10 -7.84
N ALA A 26 7.10 21.13 -6.51
CA ALA A 26 8.33 21.01 -5.73
C ALA A 26 8.72 19.53 -5.56
N ASP A 27 10.02 19.27 -5.42
CA ASP A 27 10.53 17.93 -5.14
C ASP A 27 10.22 17.55 -3.68
N GLU A 28 9.56 16.42 -3.52
CA GLU A 28 9.16 15.85 -2.23
C GLU A 28 9.77 14.46 -2.09
N LEU A 29 10.31 14.16 -0.90
CA LEU A 29 10.88 12.86 -0.60
C LEU A 29 9.80 11.97 0.03
N ILE A 30 9.43 10.92 -0.69
CA ILE A 30 8.49 9.90 -0.21
C ILE A 30 9.28 8.75 0.37
N PHE A 31 9.03 8.42 1.64
CA PHE A 31 9.70 7.36 2.39
C PHE A 31 8.76 6.18 2.57
N LEU A 32 9.04 5.05 1.90
CA LEU A 32 8.28 3.82 2.06
C LEU A 32 9.19 2.62 2.33
N HIS A 33 8.67 1.59 2.98
CA HIS A 33 9.36 0.30 3.02
C HIS A 33 9.45 -0.28 1.60
N GLN A 34 10.55 -0.96 1.28
CA GLN A 34 10.83 -1.55 -0.04
C GLN A 34 9.66 -2.38 -0.57
N VAL A 35 8.96 -3.13 0.29
CA VAL A 35 7.78 -3.89 -0.14
C VAL A 35 6.66 -3.03 -0.76
N HIS A 36 6.45 -1.81 -0.27
CA HIS A 36 5.45 -0.91 -0.84
C HIS A 36 5.94 -0.34 -2.18
N TRP A 37 7.25 -0.10 -2.33
CA TRP A 37 7.82 0.26 -3.62
C TRP A 37 7.71 -0.87 -4.64
N ASP A 38 7.98 -2.11 -4.22
CA ASP A 38 7.78 -3.29 -5.07
C ASP A 38 6.31 -3.41 -5.50
N TYR A 39 5.37 -3.02 -4.62
CA TYR A 39 3.94 -3.00 -4.92
C TYR A 39 3.55 -1.88 -5.90
N VAL A 40 4.07 -0.67 -5.71
CA VAL A 40 3.91 0.46 -6.65
C VAL A 40 4.41 0.07 -8.04
N GLU A 41 5.63 -0.47 -8.14
CA GLU A 41 6.21 -0.91 -9.41
C GLU A 41 5.36 -1.99 -10.08
N TRP A 42 4.80 -2.91 -9.29
CA TRP A 42 3.90 -3.94 -9.79
C TRP A 42 2.59 -3.35 -10.33
N LEU A 43 1.99 -2.36 -9.65
CA LEU A 43 0.78 -1.67 -10.11
C LEU A 43 1.03 -0.82 -11.36
N GLU A 44 2.11 -0.04 -11.39
CA GLU A 44 2.48 0.80 -12.54
C GLU A 44 2.83 -0.05 -13.77
N ALA A 45 3.54 -1.17 -13.60
CA ALA A 45 3.84 -2.09 -14.70
C ALA A 45 2.59 -2.70 -15.35
N ARG A 46 1.48 -2.75 -14.60
CA ARG A 46 0.16 -3.20 -15.10
C ARG A 46 -0.66 -2.06 -15.70
N GLY A 47 -0.25 -0.81 -15.49
CA GLY A 47 -1.05 0.37 -15.81
C GLY A 47 -2.25 0.54 -14.90
N ASP A 48 -2.24 -0.08 -13.71
CA ASP A 48 -3.35 0.00 -12.75
C ASP A 48 -3.38 1.38 -12.05
N ILE A 49 -2.22 2.05 -11.92
CA ILE A 49 -2.07 3.39 -11.32
C ILE A 49 -1.02 4.22 -12.05
N ASP A 50 -1.05 5.53 -11.83
CA ASP A 50 0.10 6.44 -11.88
C ASP A 50 0.38 6.92 -10.46
N PHE A 51 1.52 6.52 -9.87
CA PHE A 51 1.79 6.84 -8.48
C PHE A 51 2.07 8.34 -8.26
N ALA A 52 2.54 9.06 -9.28
CA ALA A 52 2.74 10.50 -9.17
C ALA A 52 1.41 11.25 -8.98
N GLU A 53 0.33 10.77 -9.61
CA GLU A 53 -1.01 11.32 -9.40
C GLU A 53 -1.50 11.09 -7.96
N TRP A 54 -1.16 9.95 -7.37
CA TRP A 54 -1.49 9.65 -5.96
C TRP A 54 -0.73 10.58 -5.00
N VAL A 55 0.55 10.87 -5.29
CA VAL A 55 1.33 11.84 -4.51
C VAL A 55 0.66 13.22 -4.55
N ILE A 56 0.27 13.70 -5.73
CA ILE A 56 -0.44 14.99 -5.89
C ILE A 56 -1.79 14.97 -5.18
N HIS A 57 -2.54 13.86 -5.28
CA HIS A 57 -3.83 13.71 -4.62
C HIS A 57 -3.68 13.81 -3.10
N CYS A 58 -2.73 13.07 -2.53
CA CYS A 58 -2.49 13.06 -1.08
C CYS A 58 -1.95 14.41 -0.58
N ASP A 59 -1.09 15.10 -1.35
CA ASP A 59 -0.58 16.44 -1.00
C ASP A 59 -1.70 17.49 -0.96
N ASN A 60 -2.69 17.38 -1.86
CA ASN A 60 -3.86 18.25 -1.86
C ASN A 60 -4.90 17.91 -0.77
N ASN A 61 -4.82 16.72 -0.17
CA ASN A 61 -5.77 16.23 0.82
C ASN A 61 -5.03 15.78 2.10
N PRO A 62 -4.36 16.70 2.82
CA PRO A 62 -3.61 16.34 4.01
C PRO A 62 -4.56 15.86 5.12
N VAL A 63 -4.10 14.87 5.87
CA VAL A 63 -4.78 14.37 7.08
C VAL A 63 -3.95 14.80 8.29
N GLU A 64 -4.62 15.37 9.30
CA GLU A 64 -3.98 15.78 10.55
C GLU A 64 -3.19 14.60 11.16
N ASP A 65 -2.00 14.88 11.68
CA ASP A 65 -1.07 13.90 12.27
C ASP A 65 -0.42 12.89 11.30
N PHE A 66 -0.73 12.92 10.01
CA PHE A 66 -0.09 12.06 9.00
C PHE A 66 0.86 12.85 8.10
N THR A 67 2.05 12.30 7.90
CA THR A 67 2.94 12.78 6.82
C THR A 67 2.42 12.26 5.49
N LEU A 68 2.78 12.93 4.39
CA LEU A 68 2.46 12.46 3.03
C LEU A 68 2.91 11.01 2.79
N SER A 69 4.11 10.65 3.29
CA SER A 69 4.63 9.29 3.21
C SER A 69 3.78 8.29 3.98
N HIS A 70 3.30 8.65 5.18
CA HIS A 70 2.40 7.78 5.96
C HIS A 70 1.04 7.63 5.28
N LEU A 71 0.49 8.70 4.71
CA LEU A 71 -0.77 8.66 3.98
C LEU A 71 -0.67 7.74 2.75
N LEU A 72 0.37 7.90 1.92
CA LEU A 72 0.60 7.04 0.76
C LEU A 72 0.81 5.58 1.15
N MET A 73 1.56 5.31 2.23
CA MET A 73 1.72 3.96 2.75
C MET A 73 0.39 3.32 3.12
N TYR A 74 -0.48 4.07 3.82
CA TYR A 74 -1.80 3.60 4.21
C TYR A 74 -2.68 3.27 2.99
N TRP A 75 -2.72 4.14 1.99
CA TRP A 75 -3.50 3.93 0.76
C TRP A 75 -3.02 2.72 -0.03
N LEU A 76 -1.70 2.51 -0.13
CA LEU A 76 -1.14 1.32 -0.77
C LEU A 76 -1.54 0.04 -0.02
N TRP A 77 -1.47 0.06 1.31
CA TRP A 77 -1.89 -1.07 2.14
C TRP A 77 -3.37 -1.37 1.99
N GLU A 78 -4.22 -0.34 1.97
CA GLU A 78 -5.67 -0.48 1.79
C GLU A 78 -6.03 -1.07 0.42
N ASP A 79 -5.41 -0.57 -0.66
CA ASP A 79 -5.60 -1.14 -2.02
C ASP A 79 -5.16 -2.61 -2.08
N GLU A 80 -4.01 -2.96 -1.50
CA GLU A 80 -3.55 -4.36 -1.46
C GLU A 80 -4.53 -5.25 -0.67
N CYS A 81 -5.10 -4.74 0.43
CA CYS A 81 -6.10 -5.43 1.23
C CYS A 81 -7.40 -5.65 0.47
N ILE A 82 -7.89 -4.63 -0.24
CA ILE A 82 -9.10 -4.70 -1.07
C ILE A 82 -8.89 -5.74 -2.18
N ARG A 83 -7.76 -5.67 -2.91
CA ARG A 83 -7.48 -6.63 -3.98
C ARG A 83 -7.40 -8.06 -3.48
N PHE A 84 -6.75 -8.28 -2.33
CA PHE A 84 -6.69 -9.59 -1.72
C PHE A 84 -8.09 -10.10 -1.34
N ARG A 85 -8.92 -9.26 -0.72
CA ARG A 85 -10.30 -9.60 -0.33
C ARG A 85 -11.18 -9.95 -1.53
N GLU A 86 -11.09 -9.17 -2.59
CA GLU A 86 -11.91 -9.33 -3.79
C GLU A 86 -11.36 -10.39 -4.77
N GLY A 87 -10.27 -11.07 -4.42
CA GLY A 87 -9.62 -12.06 -5.30
C GLY A 87 -9.05 -11.46 -6.59
N MET A 88 -8.79 -10.15 -6.58
CA MET A 88 -8.12 -9.47 -7.69
C MET A 88 -6.66 -9.92 -7.77
N PRO A 89 -5.99 -9.70 -8.91
CA PRO A 89 -4.56 -9.94 -9.00
C PRO A 89 -3.79 -9.20 -7.90
N THR A 90 -2.86 -9.90 -7.27
CA THR A 90 -1.92 -9.38 -6.26
C THR A 90 -0.50 -9.83 -6.61
N PRO A 91 0.55 -9.11 -6.18
CA PRO A 91 1.94 -9.56 -6.37
C PRO A 91 2.26 -10.81 -5.55
N HIS A 92 1.47 -11.08 -4.49
CA HIS A 92 1.73 -12.10 -3.49
C HIS A 92 0.46 -12.94 -3.21
N PRO A 93 0.58 -14.26 -3.07
CA PRO A 93 -0.57 -15.16 -2.84
C PRO A 93 -1.01 -15.20 -1.36
N TYR A 94 -0.57 -14.25 -0.54
CA TYR A 94 -0.85 -14.17 0.90
C TYR A 94 -1.39 -12.78 1.23
N PRO A 95 -2.17 -12.62 2.31
CA PRO A 95 -2.75 -11.33 2.67
C PRO A 95 -1.66 -10.32 3.07
N PRO A 96 -1.90 -9.02 2.86
CA PRO A 96 -1.03 -7.97 3.38
C PRO A 96 -0.81 -8.11 4.88
N MET A 97 0.35 -7.63 5.35
CA MET A 97 0.65 -7.63 6.77
C MET A 97 -0.38 -6.84 7.58
N GLY A 98 -0.84 -7.38 8.70
CA GLY A 98 -1.83 -6.71 9.54
C GLY A 98 -3.25 -6.73 8.94
N TYR A 99 -3.46 -7.40 7.80
CA TYR A 99 -4.79 -7.71 7.31
C TYR A 99 -5.47 -8.68 8.28
N GLU A 100 -6.29 -8.13 9.16
CA GLU A 100 -7.26 -8.89 9.93
C GLU A 100 -8.56 -8.84 9.13
N GLY A 101 -8.98 -9.96 8.55
CA GLY A 101 -10.20 -10.08 7.73
C GLY A 101 -11.49 -9.90 8.55
N TRP A 102 -11.67 -8.73 9.15
CA TRP A 102 -12.73 -8.42 10.11
C TRP A 102 -14.14 -8.56 9.55
N ALA A 103 -14.31 -8.58 8.22
CA ALA A 103 -15.60 -8.88 7.59
C ALA A 103 -15.92 -10.38 7.55
N ASP A 104 -14.92 -11.27 7.53
CA ASP A 104 -15.14 -12.71 7.34
C ASP A 104 -15.55 -13.41 8.64
N GLN A 105 -15.22 -12.84 9.80
CA GLN A 105 -15.52 -13.43 11.12
C GLN A 105 -16.95 -13.16 11.62
N HIS A 106 -17.69 -12.25 10.97
CA HIS A 106 -19.06 -11.87 11.39
C HIS A 106 -20.17 -12.21 10.39
N HIS A 107 -19.85 -12.67 9.17
CA HIS A 107 -20.84 -13.22 8.23
C HIS A 107 -21.12 -14.73 8.43
N GLY A 108 -20.67 -15.32 9.54
CA GLY A 108 -20.87 -16.73 9.89
C GLY A 108 -21.76 -17.01 11.11
N ARG A 109 -22.61 -16.07 11.56
CA ARG A 109 -23.61 -16.32 12.62
C ARG A 109 -25.02 -15.92 12.21
N THR A 110 -25.45 -16.43 11.06
CA THR A 110 -26.87 -16.65 10.78
C THR A 110 -27.03 -18.01 10.10
N ALA A 111 -27.05 -19.08 10.89
CA ALA A 111 -27.82 -20.31 10.64
C ALA A 111 -27.41 -21.40 11.65
N SER A 112 -28.17 -21.50 12.74
CA SER A 112 -28.67 -22.75 13.33
C SER A 112 -29.47 -22.43 14.58
#